data_AF-A0A4D4L422-F1
#
_entry.id   AF-A0A4D4L422-F1
#
_cell.length_a   1.000
_cell.length_b   1.000
_cell.length_c   1.000
_cell.angle_alpha   90.00
_cell.angle_beta   90.00
_cell.angle_gamma   90.00
#
_symmetry.space_group_name_H-M   'P 1'
#
loop_
_entity.id
_entity.type
_entity.pdbx_description
1 polymer ?
#
loop_
_entity_poly.entity_id
_entity_poly.type
_entity_poly.pdbx_seq_one_letter_code
_entity_poly.pdbx_strand_id
1 'polypeptide(L)'
;MHVIDPAGSAAGSFAPLVGSGVLAEPPAAGAQGVSAVLAALTQRVDLVQMAIRSRATDALPPDMDTAEQLLIVHDFPHGFDDRAVTQLRYLADEGPSVGVHLMMVADREDARAYGPVLDPLWRSLLRLTPVADDHLADPWVGHAWTYEPSMVPPGSRVLGQVLGRRGGPRRL
;
A
#
# COMPACT_ATOMS: atom_id res chain seq x y z
N MET A 1 -7.80 -2.99 4.09
CA MET A 1 -7.00 -2.00 3.34
C MET A 1 -6.49 -1.01 4.37
N HIS A 2 -5.21 -0.65 4.28
CA HIS A 2 -4.53 0.25 5.20
C HIS A 2 -3.84 1.34 4.39
N VAL A 3 -3.78 2.56 4.94
CA VAL A 3 -3.07 3.67 4.31
C VAL A 3 -2.17 4.32 5.35
N ILE A 4 -0.91 4.52 5.01
CA ILE A 4 0.04 5.33 5.76
C ILE A 4 0.26 6.63 4.98
N ASP A 5 0.07 7.76 5.65
CA ASP A 5 0.27 9.11 5.11
C ASP A 5 0.90 9.98 6.21
N PRO A 6 2.23 9.89 6.41
CA PRO A 6 2.87 10.42 7.61
C PRO A 6 2.69 11.94 7.78
N ALA A 7 2.74 12.68 6.67
CA ALA A 7 2.51 14.12 6.64
C ALA A 7 1.02 14.52 6.64
N GLY A 8 0.10 13.57 6.43
CA GLY A 8 -1.34 13.82 6.31
C GLY A 8 -1.74 14.59 5.05
N SER A 9 -0.82 14.77 4.09
CA SER A 9 -1.01 15.60 2.90
C SER A 9 -2.00 14.99 1.91
N ALA A 10 -2.22 13.68 1.95
CA ALA A 10 -3.17 12.96 1.11
C ALA A 10 -4.54 12.73 1.76
N ALA A 11 -4.79 13.25 2.98
CA ALA A 11 -6.06 13.08 3.67
C ALA A 11 -7.28 13.45 2.79
N GLY A 12 -7.19 14.56 2.05
CA GLY A 12 -8.24 14.99 1.12
C GLY A 12 -8.45 14.02 -0.05
N SER A 13 -7.37 13.47 -0.61
CA SER A 13 -7.40 12.50 -1.70
C SER A 13 -8.01 11.15 -1.27
N PHE A 14 -7.81 10.75 -0.01
CA PHE A 14 -8.37 9.51 0.55
C PHE A 14 -9.77 9.67 1.15
N ALA A 15 -10.26 10.90 1.35
CA ALA A 15 -11.57 11.16 1.96
C ALA A 15 -12.74 10.39 1.30
N PRO A 16 -12.81 10.20 -0.04
CA PRO A 16 -13.86 9.37 -0.65
C PRO A 16 -13.82 7.89 -0.24
N LEU A 17 -12.63 7.33 0.01
CA LEU A 17 -12.48 5.93 0.45
C LEU A 17 -12.93 5.76 1.90
N VAL A 18 -12.61 6.74 2.75
CA VAL A 18 -13.07 6.78 4.16
C VAL A 18 -14.59 6.98 4.21
N GLY A 19 -15.10 7.99 3.49
CA GLY A 19 -16.52 8.32 3.49
C GLY A 19 -17.42 7.24 2.89
N SER A 20 -16.87 6.36 2.04
CA SER A 20 -17.58 5.17 1.57
C SER A 20 -17.45 3.97 2.49
N GLY A 21 -16.49 3.93 3.42
CA GLY A 21 -16.20 2.77 4.25
C GLY A 21 -15.37 1.68 3.53
N VAL A 22 -14.83 1.97 2.34
CA VAL A 22 -13.83 1.09 1.70
C VAL A 22 -12.54 1.08 2.52
N LEU A 23 -12.17 2.25 3.05
CA LEU A 23 -11.12 2.36 4.06
C LEU A 23 -11.78 2.47 5.43
N ALA A 24 -11.48 1.52 6.31
CA ALA A 24 -12.15 1.39 7.61
C ALA A 24 -11.78 2.52 8.58
N GLU A 25 -10.54 3.02 8.48
CA GLU A 25 -9.99 4.06 9.35
C GLU A 25 -9.32 5.15 8.48
N PRO A 26 -9.21 6.40 8.96
CA PRO A 26 -8.42 7.41 8.27
C PRO A 26 -6.97 6.96 8.03
N PRO A 27 -6.28 7.49 7.00
CA PRO A 27 -4.85 7.25 6.81
C PRO A 27 -4.05 7.49 8.10
N ALA A 28 -3.18 6.54 8.43
CA ALA A 28 -2.32 6.62 9.59
C ALA A 28 -1.27 7.72 9.37
N ALA A 29 -1.41 8.80 10.15
CA ALA A 29 -0.54 9.97 10.10
C ALA A 29 0.43 10.01 11.28
N GLY A 30 1.55 10.70 11.08
CA GLY A 30 2.61 10.84 12.07
C GLY A 30 3.33 9.52 12.43
N ALA A 31 4.47 9.63 13.10
CA ALA A 31 5.34 8.48 13.39
C ALA A 31 4.64 7.36 14.19
N GLN A 32 3.75 7.71 15.12
CA GLN A 32 2.99 6.72 15.90
C GLN A 32 2.02 5.92 15.02
N GLY A 33 1.30 6.59 14.12
CA GLY A 33 0.39 5.94 13.18
C GLY A 33 1.13 4.99 12.24
N VAL A 34 2.25 5.47 11.67
CA VAL A 34 3.14 4.64 10.83
C VAL A 34 3.56 3.38 11.58
N SER A 35 4.13 3.54 12.77
CA SER A 35 4.66 2.44 13.57
C SER A 35 3.57 1.43 13.96
N ALA A 36 2.38 1.90 14.34
CA ALA A 36 1.26 1.05 14.71
C ALA A 36 0.79 0.16 13.55
N VAL A 37 0.57 0.75 12.36
CA VAL A 37 0.13 -0.01 11.17
C VAL A 37 1.19 -1.03 10.74
N LEU A 38 2.46 -0.62 10.67
CA LEU A 38 3.54 -1.52 10.29
C LEU A 38 3.71 -2.66 11.30
N ALA A 39 3.66 -2.37 12.61
CA ALA A 39 3.75 -3.40 13.65
C ALA A 39 2.60 -4.41 13.55
N ALA A 40 1.36 -3.95 13.37
CA ALA A 40 0.20 -4.82 13.25
C ALA A 40 0.31 -5.74 12.02
N LEU A 41 0.74 -5.20 10.87
CA LEU A 41 0.92 -5.98 9.65
C LEU A 41 2.10 -6.96 9.74
N THR A 42 3.22 -6.55 10.32
CA THR A 42 4.37 -7.45 10.57
C THR A 42 3.94 -8.62 11.46
N GLN A 43 3.27 -8.34 12.59
CA GLN A 43 2.78 -9.36 13.50
C GLN A 43 1.80 -10.32 12.80
N ARG A 44 0.90 -9.80 11.95
CA ARG A 44 -0.01 -10.62 11.16
C ARG A 44 0.75 -11.59 10.25
N VAL A 45 1.72 -11.07 9.50
CA VAL A 45 2.54 -11.89 8.58
C VAL A 45 3.24 -13.01 9.35
N ASP A 46 3.89 -12.68 10.46
CA ASP A 46 4.61 -13.66 11.29
C ASP A 46 3.69 -14.78 11.79
N LEU A 47 2.51 -14.42 12.31
CA LEU A 47 1.55 -15.40 12.84
C LEU A 47 1.02 -16.33 11.75
N VAL A 48 0.64 -15.79 10.59
CA VAL A 48 0.12 -16.60 9.48
C VAL A 48 1.21 -17.49 8.89
N GLN A 49 2.42 -16.97 8.70
CA GLN A 49 3.54 -17.77 8.22
C GLN A 49 3.87 -18.92 9.19
N MET A 50 3.89 -18.65 10.49
CA MET A 50 4.12 -19.66 11.52
C MET A 50 3.04 -20.75 11.46
N ALA A 51 1.76 -20.36 11.35
CA ALA A 51 0.64 -21.29 11.25
C ALA A 51 0.71 -22.16 9.98
N ILE A 52 1.09 -21.58 8.84
CA ILE A 52 1.29 -22.32 7.59
C ILE A 52 2.45 -23.31 7.74
N ARG A 53 3.59 -22.86 8.28
CA ARG A 53 4.79 -23.68 8.46
C ARG A 53 4.55 -24.85 9.42
N SER A 54 3.75 -24.64 10.45
CA SER A 54 3.38 -25.68 11.42
C SER A 54 2.17 -26.54 11.00
N ARG A 55 1.53 -26.22 9.86
CA ARG A 55 0.25 -26.81 9.40
C ARG A 55 -0.88 -26.69 10.43
N ALA A 56 -0.91 -25.58 11.16
CA ALA A 56 -1.89 -25.30 12.22
C ALA A 56 -2.67 -24.00 11.92
N THR A 57 -3.21 -23.86 10.71
CA THR A 57 -4.00 -22.67 10.32
C THR A 57 -5.31 -22.55 11.10
N ASP A 58 -5.82 -23.66 11.62
CA ASP A 58 -6.96 -23.73 12.54
C ASP A 58 -6.64 -23.19 13.95
N ALA A 59 -5.35 -23.04 14.29
CA ALA A 59 -4.91 -22.46 15.55
C ALA A 59 -4.70 -20.93 15.49
N LEU A 60 -5.01 -20.29 14.35
CA LEU A 60 -4.98 -18.83 14.26
C LEU A 60 -6.03 -18.21 15.21
N PRO A 61 -5.75 -17.01 15.77
CA PRO A 61 -6.73 -16.29 16.58
C PRO A 61 -8.07 -16.15 15.83
N PRO A 62 -9.21 -16.44 16.48
CA PRO A 62 -10.51 -16.50 15.81
C PRO A 62 -10.98 -15.15 15.28
N ASP A 63 -10.45 -14.06 15.81
CA ASP A 63 -10.69 -12.67 15.41
C ASP A 63 -9.73 -12.19 14.31
N MET A 64 -8.79 -13.01 13.88
CA MET A 64 -7.82 -12.63 12.85
C MET A 64 -8.47 -12.58 11.47
N ASP A 65 -8.48 -11.40 10.87
CA ASP A 65 -8.86 -11.23 9.47
C ASP A 65 -7.83 -11.90 8.55
N THR A 66 -8.23 -12.99 7.89
CA THR A 66 -7.41 -13.74 6.93
C THR A 66 -7.54 -13.25 5.50
N ALA A 67 -8.41 -12.26 5.23
CA ALA A 67 -8.57 -11.70 3.91
C ALA A 67 -7.28 -11.05 3.39
N GLU A 68 -7.19 -10.91 2.06
CA GLU A 68 -6.13 -10.13 1.43
C GLU A 68 -6.19 -8.67 1.88
N GLN A 69 -5.02 -8.13 2.24
CA GLN A 69 -4.84 -6.77 2.73
C GLN A 69 -3.90 -6.01 1.80
N LEU A 70 -4.34 -4.84 1.36
CA LEU A 70 -3.49 -3.87 0.68
C LEU A 70 -3.04 -2.79 1.68
N LEU A 71 -1.73 -2.59 1.79
CA LEU A 71 -1.09 -1.44 2.43
C LEU A 71 -0.69 -0.44 1.34
N ILE A 72 -1.24 0.77 1.40
CA ILE A 72 -0.78 1.91 0.61
C ILE A 72 0.12 2.78 1.47
N VAL A 73 1.31 3.10 0.97
CA VAL A 73 2.25 4.01 1.60
C VAL A 73 2.37 5.26 0.74
N HIS A 74 1.99 6.41 1.31
CA HIS A 74 2.12 7.72 0.68
C HIS A 74 3.29 8.50 1.29
N ASP A 75 3.91 9.36 0.48
CA ASP A 75 4.95 10.32 0.89
C ASP A 75 6.21 9.67 1.52
N PHE A 76 6.51 8.43 1.12
CA PHE A 76 7.80 7.83 1.47
C PHE A 76 8.93 8.59 0.75
N PRO A 77 10.05 8.91 1.41
CA PRO A 77 10.47 8.41 2.74
C PRO A 77 10.11 9.31 3.94
N HIS A 78 9.37 10.39 3.75
CA HIS A 78 9.07 11.33 4.83
C HIS A 78 8.30 10.66 5.97
N GLY A 79 8.76 10.86 7.20
CA GLY A 79 8.13 10.29 8.39
C GLY A 79 8.43 8.80 8.66
N PHE A 80 9.38 8.20 7.92
CA PHE A 80 9.85 6.84 8.15
C PHE A 80 11.21 6.83 8.86
N ASP A 81 11.27 6.16 10.01
CA ASP A 81 12.53 5.83 10.69
C ASP A 81 13.12 4.51 10.16
N ASP A 82 14.36 4.18 10.58
CA ASP A 82 15.07 2.98 10.14
C ASP A 82 14.29 1.68 10.42
N ARG A 83 13.55 1.66 11.53
CA ARG A 83 12.71 0.53 11.91
C ARG A 83 11.55 0.37 10.93
N ALA A 84 10.83 1.45 10.64
CA ALA A 84 9.73 1.47 9.69
C ALA A 84 10.19 1.06 8.29
N VAL A 85 11.36 1.53 7.86
CA VAL A 85 11.98 1.10 6.59
C VAL A 85 12.26 -0.41 6.59
N THR A 86 12.81 -0.95 7.69
CA THR A 86 13.07 -2.39 7.83
C THR A 86 11.78 -3.21 7.76
N GLN A 87 10.73 -2.76 8.45
CA GLN A 87 9.42 -3.43 8.41
C GLN A 87 8.77 -3.35 7.03
N LEU A 88 8.89 -2.23 6.31
CA LEU A 88 8.39 -2.12 4.94
C LEU A 88 9.07 -3.12 4.00
N ARG A 89 10.39 -3.27 4.12
CA ARG A 89 11.14 -4.27 3.33
C ARG A 89 10.65 -5.68 3.65
N TYR A 90 10.53 -6.00 4.93
CA TYR A 90 9.99 -7.29 5.35
C TYR A 90 8.60 -7.56 4.78
N LEU A 91 7.69 -6.58 4.86
CA LEU A 91 6.34 -6.70 4.31
C LEU A 91 6.33 -6.84 2.79
N ALA A 92 7.24 -6.18 2.07
CA ALA A 92 7.36 -6.31 0.62
C ALA A 92 7.82 -7.71 0.20
N ASP A 93 8.76 -8.30 0.95
CA ASP A 93 9.36 -9.59 0.62
C ASP A 93 8.47 -10.76 1.08
N GLU A 94 7.95 -10.70 2.30
CA GLU A 94 7.27 -11.83 2.96
C GLU A 94 5.74 -11.73 2.92
N GLY A 95 5.21 -10.50 2.91
CA GLY A 95 3.77 -10.22 2.96
C GLY A 95 2.95 -10.86 1.84
N PRO A 96 3.37 -10.82 0.56
CA PRO A 96 2.55 -11.34 -0.55
C PRO A 96 2.22 -12.82 -0.43
N SER A 97 3.12 -13.62 0.17
CA SER A 97 2.92 -15.07 0.38
C SER A 97 1.76 -15.39 1.33
N VAL A 98 1.35 -14.41 2.15
CA VAL A 98 0.28 -14.53 3.15
C VAL A 98 -0.80 -13.45 2.99
N GLY A 99 -0.92 -12.89 1.78
CA GLY A 99 -1.99 -11.98 1.40
C GLY A 99 -1.84 -10.54 1.90
N VAL A 100 -0.63 -10.08 2.23
CA VAL A 100 -0.35 -8.66 2.51
C VAL A 100 0.41 -8.07 1.32
N HIS A 101 -0.23 -7.16 0.60
CA HIS A 101 0.32 -6.51 -0.60
C HIS A 101 0.68 -5.06 -0.31
N LEU A 102 1.75 -4.58 -0.94
CA LEU A 102 2.26 -3.22 -0.77
C LEU A 102 2.08 -2.42 -2.06
N MET A 103 1.57 -1.19 -1.93
CA MET A 103 1.57 -0.18 -2.98
C MET A 103 2.27 1.08 -2.45
N MET A 104 3.31 1.51 -3.14
CA MET A 104 4.07 2.71 -2.81
C MET A 104 3.63 3.86 -3.73
N VAL A 105 3.28 5.00 -3.13
CA VAL A 105 3.09 6.28 -3.81
C VAL A 105 4.20 7.20 -3.33
N ALA A 106 5.33 7.15 -4.01
CA ALA A 106 6.58 7.78 -3.60
C ALA A 106 7.39 8.22 -4.81
N ASP A 107 8.19 9.27 -4.65
CA ASP A 107 9.24 9.61 -5.60
C ASP A 107 10.50 8.77 -5.28
N ARG A 108 11.00 8.06 -6.28
CA ARG A 108 12.23 7.26 -6.12
C ARG A 108 13.45 8.16 -5.90
N GLU A 109 13.45 9.37 -6.43
CA GLU A 109 14.55 10.32 -6.26
C GLU A 109 14.68 10.77 -4.81
N ASP A 110 13.56 11.02 -4.13
CA ASP A 110 13.54 11.42 -2.71
C ASP A 110 14.10 10.31 -1.80
N ALA A 111 13.92 9.06 -2.19
CA ALA A 111 14.41 7.91 -1.46
C ALA A 111 15.93 7.64 -1.63
N ARG A 112 16.64 8.39 -2.50
CA ARG A 112 18.10 8.23 -2.70
C ARG A 112 18.92 8.47 -1.43
N ALA A 113 18.40 9.26 -0.49
CA ALA A 113 19.06 9.54 0.79
C ALA A 113 19.33 8.28 1.63
N TYR A 114 18.53 7.22 1.45
CA TYR A 114 18.73 5.93 2.13
C TYR A 114 19.78 5.06 1.42
N GLY A 115 20.30 5.50 0.27
CA GLY A 115 21.32 4.80 -0.49
C GLY A 115 20.84 3.42 -0.99
N PRO A 116 21.78 2.45 -1.16
CA PRO A 116 21.45 1.16 -1.78
C PRO A 116 20.58 0.26 -0.91
N VAL A 117 20.27 0.66 0.33
CA VAL A 117 19.46 -0.13 1.26
C VAL A 117 18.05 -0.38 0.71
N LEU A 118 17.52 0.54 -0.10
CA LEU A 118 16.19 0.41 -0.69
C LEU A 118 16.21 -0.24 -2.07
N ASP A 119 17.38 -0.51 -2.67
CA ASP A 119 17.46 -1.14 -3.99
C ASP A 119 16.69 -2.47 -4.08
N PRO A 120 16.74 -3.37 -3.08
CA PRO A 120 15.95 -4.59 -3.11
C PRO A 120 14.44 -4.31 -3.11
N LEU A 121 13.99 -3.36 -2.29
CA LEU A 121 12.57 -2.94 -2.24
C LEU A 121 12.12 -2.43 -3.62
N TRP A 122 12.91 -1.58 -4.28
CA TRP A 122 12.57 -1.08 -5.60
C TRP A 122 12.55 -2.15 -6.68
N ARG A 123 13.35 -3.21 -6.54
CA ARG A 123 13.35 -4.35 -7.48
C ARG A 123 12.17 -5.30 -7.27
N SER A 124 11.60 -5.37 -6.07
CA SER A 124 10.43 -6.20 -5.78
C SER A 124 9.10 -5.53 -6.16
N LEU A 125 9.11 -4.22 -6.44
CA LEU A 125 7.93 -3.45 -6.82
C LEU A 125 7.77 -3.34 -8.34
N LEU A 126 6.54 -3.53 -8.81
CA LEU A 126 6.14 -3.17 -10.17
C LEU A 126 5.87 -1.65 -10.24
N ARG A 127 6.55 -0.93 -11.13
CA ARG A 127 6.23 0.49 -11.38
C ARG A 127 4.90 0.59 -12.13
N LEU A 128 3.97 1.32 -11.54
CA LEU A 128 2.74 1.77 -12.21
C LEU A 128 2.91 3.24 -12.57
N THR A 129 2.37 3.63 -13.73
CA THR A 129 2.47 4.99 -14.27
C THR A 129 1.09 5.64 -14.22
N PRO A 130 0.71 6.31 -13.10
CA PRO A 130 -0.63 6.86 -12.90
C PRO A 130 -0.84 8.23 -13.55
N VAL A 131 0.20 8.78 -14.16
CA VAL A 131 0.20 10.07 -14.89
C VAL A 131 0.87 9.87 -16.25
N ALA A 132 0.63 10.77 -17.19
CA ALA A 132 1.36 10.78 -18.45
C ALA A 132 2.87 10.84 -18.19
N ASP A 133 3.57 9.75 -18.53
CA ASP A 133 5.00 9.58 -18.32
C ASP A 133 5.59 8.86 -19.54
N ASP A 134 6.84 9.16 -19.89
CA ASP A 134 7.56 8.59 -21.04
C ASP A 134 8.20 7.23 -20.73
N HIS A 135 8.06 6.77 -19.49
CA HIS A 135 8.70 5.57 -18.96
C HIS A 135 7.89 4.28 -19.11
N LEU A 136 6.82 4.25 -19.91
CA LEU A 136 6.11 3.01 -20.22
C LEU A 136 6.84 2.21 -21.32
N ALA A 137 8.00 1.65 -20.94
CA ALA A 137 8.77 0.61 -21.61
C ALA A 137 8.57 0.42 -23.14
N ASP A 138 9.41 1.06 -23.96
CA ASP A 138 9.85 0.49 -25.25
C ASP A 138 11.35 0.17 -25.17
N PRO A 139 11.73 -1.06 -24.80
CA PRO A 139 13.12 -1.48 -24.75
C PRO A 139 13.71 -1.83 -26.14
N TRP A 140 12.95 -1.70 -27.23
CA TRP A 140 13.37 -2.18 -28.55
C TRP A 140 13.66 -1.08 -29.57
N VAL A 141 12.92 0.04 -29.56
CA VAL A 141 13.05 1.06 -30.62
C VAL A 141 13.44 2.44 -30.08
N GLY A 142 13.44 2.64 -28.75
CA GLY A 142 13.76 3.92 -28.13
C GLY A 142 12.72 5.01 -28.38
N HIS A 143 11.49 4.62 -28.75
CA HIS A 143 10.39 5.57 -28.84
C HIS A 143 9.82 5.84 -27.45
N ALA A 144 9.64 7.11 -27.11
CA ALA A 144 8.92 7.52 -25.91
C ALA A 144 7.42 7.27 -26.14
N TRP A 145 6.85 6.28 -25.44
CA TRP A 145 5.41 6.07 -25.42
C TRP A 145 4.84 6.74 -24.19
N THR A 146 3.89 7.67 -24.38
CA THR A 146 3.17 8.31 -23.29
C THR A 146 1.88 7.54 -23.01
N TYR A 147 1.74 7.00 -21.81
CA TYR A 147 0.48 6.41 -21.35
C TYR A 147 -0.39 7.50 -20.71
N GLU A 148 -1.56 7.76 -21.28
CA GLU A 148 -2.56 8.65 -20.68
C GLU A 148 -3.67 7.81 -20.02
N PRO A 149 -3.72 7.73 -18.68
CA PRO A 149 -4.75 6.96 -18.00
C PRO A 149 -6.13 7.59 -18.20
N SER A 150 -7.13 6.74 -18.44
CA SER A 150 -8.52 7.19 -18.49
C SER A 150 -8.99 7.66 -17.12
N MET A 151 -9.17 8.98 -16.97
CA MET A 151 -9.68 9.60 -15.75
C MET A 151 -11.19 9.75 -15.79
N VAL A 152 -11.83 9.71 -14.63
CA VAL A 152 -13.25 10.05 -14.51
C VAL A 152 -13.41 11.56 -14.75
N PRO A 153 -14.39 12.01 -15.56
CA PRO A 153 -14.59 13.44 -15.82
C PRO A 153 -14.76 14.25 -14.52
N PRO A 154 -14.22 15.48 -14.45
CA PRO A 154 -14.42 16.36 -13.30
C PRO A 154 -15.90 16.53 -12.95
N GLY A 155 -16.25 16.46 -11.66
CA GLY A 155 -17.63 16.57 -11.17
C GLY A 155 -18.50 15.32 -11.40
N SER A 156 -17.97 14.27 -12.02
CA SER A 156 -18.69 13.00 -12.19
C SER A 156 -18.98 12.32 -10.85
N ARG A 157 -20.15 11.69 -10.76
CA ARG A 157 -20.57 10.89 -9.60
C ARG A 157 -20.14 9.42 -9.68
N VAL A 158 -19.50 9.01 -10.79
CA VAL A 158 -19.15 7.59 -11.04
C VAL A 158 -18.27 7.03 -9.94
N LEU A 159 -17.24 7.76 -9.51
CA LEU A 159 -16.36 7.31 -8.43
C LEU A 159 -17.13 7.05 -7.13
N GLY A 160 -17.96 8.01 -6.70
CA GLY A 160 -18.78 7.85 -5.50
C GLY A 160 -19.78 6.69 -5.60
N GLN A 161 -20.37 6.48 -6.78
CA GLN A 161 -21.28 5.35 -7.01
C GLN A 161 -20.56 4.00 -6.96
N VAL A 162 -19.37 3.89 -7.54
CA VAL A 162 -18.57 2.66 -7.51
C VAL A 162 -18.11 2.36 -6.09
N LEU A 163 -17.63 3.39 -5.37
CA LEU A 163 -17.22 3.26 -3.98
C LEU A 163 -18.38 2.87 -3.07
N GLY A 164 -19.55 3.50 -3.21
CA GLY A 164 -20.74 3.14 -2.42
C GLY A 164 -21.27 1.72 -2.65
N ARG A 165 -20.95 1.09 -3.78
CA ARG A 165 -21.27 -0.34 -4.01
C ARG A 165 -20.33 -1.30 -3.29
N ARG A 166 -19.10 -0.86 -2.99
CA ARG A 166 -18.09 -1.67 -2.29
C ARG A 166 -17.99 -1.36 -0.80
N GLY A 167 -18.26 -0.11 -0.46
CA GLY A 167 -18.27 0.45 0.87
C GLY A 167 -19.59 0.18 1.57
N GLY A 168 -19.70 -1.02 2.11
CA GLY A 168 -20.76 -1.44 3.02
C GLY A 168 -20.16 -2.35 4.09
N PRO A 169 -20.85 -2.62 5.21
CA PRO A 169 -20.34 -3.53 6.22
C PRO A 169 -19.98 -4.87 5.57
N ARG A 170 -18.71 -5.28 5.69
CA ARG A 170 -18.26 -6.61 5.30
C ARG A 170 -19.08 -7.61 6.11
N ARG A 171 -19.88 -8.44 5.44
CA ARG A 171 -20.57 -9.56 6.09
C ARG A 171 -19.49 -10.51 6.59
N LEU A 172 -19.39 -10.62 7.92
CA LEU A 172 -18.69 -11.69 8.63
C LEU A 172 -19.47 -13.00 8.46
#